data_AF-A0A7Y9DWK1-F1
#
_entry.id   AF-A0A7Y9DWK1-F1
#
_cell.length_a   1.000
_cell.length_b   1.000
_cell.length_c   1.000
_cell.angle_alpha   90.00
_cell.angle_beta   90.00
_cell.angle_gamma   90.00
#
_symmetry.space_group_name_H-M   'P 1'
#
loop_
_entity.id
_entity.type
_entity.pdbx_description
1 polymer ?
#
loop_
_entity_poly.entity_id
_entity_poly.type
_entity_poly.pdbx_seq_one_letter_code
_entity_poly.pdbx_strand_id
1 'polypeptide(L)'
;MVVEKASAPEGRQTLLRHAATVVRTRGERGGYAGVSPADAAELSSTLESIAATADDDGVDHEEAVALAHRLVDDDHPELSPMWPGTAT
;
A
#
# COMPACT_ATOMS: atom_id res chain seq x y z
N MET A 1 27.33 -8.46 7.88
CA MET A 1 26.52 -7.58 8.74
C MET A 1 25.68 -6.72 7.81
N VAL A 2 24.53 -7.22 7.39
CA VAL A 2 23.57 -6.45 6.59
C VAL A 2 22.77 -5.66 7.61
N VAL A 3 23.14 -4.42 7.84
CA VAL A 3 22.30 -3.51 8.61
C VAL A 3 21.17 -3.13 7.67
N GLU A 4 20.05 -3.85 7.79
CA GLU A 4 18.80 -3.48 7.17
C GLU A 4 18.53 -2.02 7.47
N LYS A 5 18.34 -1.23 6.41
CA LYS A 5 17.95 0.16 6.56
C LYS A 5 16.62 0.17 7.30
N ALA A 6 16.66 0.56 8.57
CA ALA A 6 15.53 1.18 9.22
C ALA A 6 15.17 2.41 8.37
N SER A 7 14.26 2.24 7.42
CA SER A 7 13.55 3.37 6.81
C SER A 7 13.04 4.20 7.98
N ALA A 8 13.49 5.45 8.04
CA ALA A 8 13.18 6.35 9.14
C ALA A 8 11.67 6.31 9.42
N PRO A 9 11.24 6.34 10.69
CA PRO A 9 9.81 6.23 11.05
C PRO A 9 8.93 7.23 10.28
N GLU A 10 9.47 8.40 9.96
CA GLU A 10 8.85 9.42 9.10
C GLU A 10 8.54 8.93 7.66
N GLY A 11 9.44 8.12 7.09
CA GLY A 11 9.25 7.48 5.78
C GLY A 11 8.17 6.40 5.80
N ARG A 12 8.11 5.60 6.88
CA ARG A 12 7.07 4.56 7.04
C ARG A 12 5.67 5.17 7.20
N GLN A 13 5.52 6.20 8.03
CA GLN A 13 4.26 6.92 8.17
C GLN A 13 3.80 7.56 6.86
N THR A 14 4.73 8.14 6.11
CA THR A 14 4.43 8.76 4.81
C THR A 14 3.97 7.70 3.80
N LEU A 15 4.63 6.55 3.76
CA LEU A 15 4.24 5.41 2.92
C LEU A 15 2.83 4.90 3.25
N LEU A 16 2.53 4.69 4.53
CA LEU A 16 1.22 4.19 4.98
C LEU A 16 0.08 5.17 4.61
N ARG A 17 0.28 6.47 4.81
CA ARG A 17 -0.71 7.50 4.40
C ARG A 17 -0.88 7.54 2.88
N HIS A 18 0.21 7.34 2.13
CA HIS A 18 0.14 7.27 0.67
C HIS A 18 -0.64 6.05 0.20
N ALA A 19 -0.37 4.87 0.77
CA ALA A 19 -1.12 3.65 0.50
C ALA A 19 -2.62 3.80 0.84
N ALA A 20 -2.96 4.44 1.97
CA ALA A 20 -4.37 4.74 2.31
C ALA A 20 -5.06 5.59 1.23
N THR A 21 -4.35 6.58 0.68
CA THR A 21 -4.86 7.43 -0.42
C THR A 21 -5.07 6.62 -1.71
N VAL A 22 -4.13 5.72 -2.03
CA VAL A 22 -4.25 4.80 -3.18
C VAL A 22 -5.49 3.91 -3.02
N VAL A 23 -5.68 3.31 -1.83
CA VAL A 23 -6.83 2.46 -1.54
C VAL A 23 -8.15 3.20 -1.74
N ARG A 24 -8.26 4.42 -1.18
CA ARG A 24 -9.47 5.25 -1.31
C ARG A 24 -9.78 5.60 -2.76
N THR A 25 -8.76 6.08 -3.48
CA THR A 25 -8.90 6.49 -4.89
C THR A 25 -9.31 5.32 -5.80
N ARG A 26 -8.72 4.14 -5.58
CA ARG A 26 -9.05 2.95 -6.37
C ARG A 26 -10.40 2.36 -5.99
N GLY A 27 -10.76 2.38 -4.70
CA GLY A 27 -12.09 1.96 -4.24
C GLY A 27 -13.21 2.77 -4.91
N GLU A 28 -13.05 4.09 -5.03
CA GLU A 28 -14.01 4.98 -5.70
C GLU A 28 -14.08 4.76 -7.22
N ARG A 29 -12.95 4.42 -7.85
CA ARG A 29 -12.85 4.22 -9.31
C ARG A 29 -13.13 2.79 -9.76
N GLY A 30 -13.43 1.88 -8.83
CA GLY A 30 -13.60 0.45 -9.13
C GLY A 30 -12.29 -0.26 -9.53
N GLY A 31 -11.14 0.28 -9.13
CA GLY A 31 -9.81 -0.26 -9.43
C GLY A 31 -9.47 -1.53 -8.67
N TYR A 32 -10.25 -1.91 -7.66
CA TYR A 32 -10.14 -3.20 -7.00
C TYR A 32 -11.30 -4.11 -7.41
N ALA A 33 -11.01 -5.08 -8.28
CA ALA A 33 -11.98 -6.12 -8.59
C ALA A 33 -12.26 -6.94 -7.32
N GLY A 34 -13.52 -6.97 -6.89
CA GLY A 34 -13.97 -7.80 -5.77
C GLY A 34 -13.77 -7.20 -4.37
N VAL A 35 -13.27 -5.98 -4.23
CA VAL A 35 -13.22 -5.25 -2.95
C VAL A 35 -14.43 -4.33 -2.87
N SER A 36 -15.22 -4.44 -1.80
CA SER A 36 -16.36 -3.54 -1.63
C SER A 36 -15.89 -2.13 -1.23
N PRO A 37 -16.70 -1.09 -1.47
CA PRO A 37 -16.40 0.26 -0.96
C PRO A 37 -16.20 0.30 0.56
N ALA A 38 -16.89 -0.58 1.30
CA ALA A 38 -16.74 -0.68 2.76
C ALA A 38 -15.37 -1.24 3.15
N ASP A 39 -14.92 -2.31 2.48
CA ASP A 39 -13.61 -2.92 2.74
C ASP A 39 -12.47 -1.96 2.37
N ALA A 40 -12.61 -1.21 1.27
CA ALA A 40 -11.65 -0.18 0.89
C ALA A 40 -11.59 0.95 1.92
N ALA A 41 -12.73 1.36 2.47
CA ALA A 41 -12.79 2.38 3.52
C ALA A 41 -12.12 1.88 4.81
N GLU A 42 -12.45 0.66 5.25
CA GLU A 42 -11.86 0.02 6.44
C GLU A 42 -10.34 -0.10 6.30
N LEU A 43 -9.84 -0.65 5.20
CA LEU A 43 -8.41 -0.79 4.96
C LEU A 43 -7.68 0.57 4.95
N SER A 44 -8.27 1.59 4.32
CA SER A 44 -7.68 2.94 4.31
C SER A 44 -7.61 3.56 5.71
N SER A 45 -8.62 3.32 6.55
CA SER A 45 -8.67 3.80 7.94
C SER A 45 -7.64 3.09 8.80
N THR A 46 -7.46 1.78 8.61
CA THR A 46 -6.45 0.98 9.33
C THR A 46 -5.04 1.47 9.02
N LEU A 47 -4.71 1.73 7.74
CA LEU A 47 -3.41 2.26 7.35
C LEU A 47 -3.13 3.66 7.93
N GLU A 48 -4.14 4.54 8.01
CA GLU A 48 -4.02 5.85 8.65
C GLU A 48 -3.82 5.76 10.16
N SER A 49 -4.51 4.82 10.82
CA SER A 49 -4.37 4.56 12.26
C SER A 49 -2.94 4.11 12.59
N ILE A 50 -2.40 3.14 11.84
CA ILE A 50 -1.04 2.63 12.01
C ILE A 50 0.01 3.71 11.68
N ALA A 51 -0.30 4.63 10.77
CA ALA A 51 0.57 5.77 10.50
C ALA A 51 0.55 6.82 11.63
N ALA A 52 -0.46 6.81 12.50
CA ALA A 52 -0.62 7.75 13.60
C ALA A 52 -0.10 7.19 14.94
N THR A 53 -0.10 5.87 15.12
CA THR A 53 0.35 5.20 16.36
C THR A 53 1.64 4.42 16.13
N ALA A 54 2.53 4.39 17.12
CA ALA A 54 3.70 3.50 17.11
C ALA A 54 3.38 2.09 17.63
N ASP A 55 2.33 2.00 18.46
CA ASP A 55 1.85 0.78 19.08
C ASP A 55 0.36 0.64 18.72
N ASP A 56 0.05 -0.25 17.78
CA ASP A 56 -1.31 -0.78 17.62
C ASP A 56 -1.25 -2.26 17.99
N ASP A 57 -1.85 -2.62 19.12
CA ASP A 57 -1.71 -3.93 19.82
C ASP A 57 -2.33 -5.13 19.07
N GLY A 58 -2.55 -5.01 17.76
CA GLY A 58 -3.17 -6.06 16.94
C GLY A 58 -2.81 -6.03 15.46
N VAL A 59 -2.06 -5.04 14.98
CA VAL A 59 -1.64 -4.98 13.58
C VAL A 59 -0.14 -5.10 13.48
N ASP A 60 0.32 -6.10 12.72
CA ASP A 60 1.72 -6.27 12.41
C ASP A 60 2.19 -5.08 11.54
N HIS A 61 2.97 -4.19 12.14
CA HIS A 61 3.47 -2.98 11.48
C HIS A 61 4.36 -3.32 10.28
N GLU A 62 5.08 -4.44 10.31
CA GLU A 62 5.90 -4.88 9.18
C GLU A 62 5.02 -5.35 8.03
N GLU A 63 3.95 -6.10 8.34
CA GLU A 63 2.95 -6.51 7.35
C GLU A 63 2.26 -5.28 6.72
N ALA A 64 1.89 -4.29 7.53
CA ALA A 64 1.28 -3.05 7.04
C ALA A 64 2.21 -2.27 6.10
N VAL A 65 3.51 -2.18 6.44
CA VAL A 65 4.52 -1.54 5.58
C VAL A 65 4.74 -2.33 4.29
N ALA A 66 4.80 -3.67 4.37
CA ALA A 66 4.93 -4.53 3.19
C ALA A 66 3.72 -4.41 2.26
N LEU A 67 2.51 -4.39 2.82
CA LEU A 67 1.27 -4.16 2.08
C LEU A 67 1.26 -2.77 1.44
N ALA A 68 1.68 -1.74 2.17
CA ALA A 68 1.73 -0.38 1.66
C ALA A 68 2.69 -0.24 0.46
N HIS A 69 3.85 -0.89 0.51
CA HIS A 69 4.73 -0.99 -0.66
C HIS A 69 4.02 -1.64 -1.85
N ARG A 70 3.37 -2.79 -1.66
CA ARG A 70 2.65 -3.48 -2.74
C ARG A 70 1.54 -2.62 -3.36
N LEU A 71 0.77 -1.90 -2.52
CA LEU A 71 -0.32 -1.04 -2.97
C LEU A 71 0.17 0.18 -3.77
N VAL A 72 1.26 0.79 -3.31
CA VAL A 72 1.85 1.98 -3.95
C VAL A 72 2.57 1.62 -5.23
N ASP A 73 3.37 0.56 -5.20
CA ASP A 73 4.16 0.15 -6.36
C ASP A 73 3.23 -0.28 -7.50
N ASP A 74 2.12 -0.98 -7.19
CA ASP A 74 1.08 -1.39 -8.15
C ASP A 74 1.65 -1.80 -9.50
N ASP A 75 2.77 -2.53 -9.43
CA ASP A 75 3.69 -2.60 -10.54
C ASP A 75 3.10 -3.59 -11.54
N HIS A 76 2.47 -3.01 -12.56
CA HIS A 76 1.91 -3.70 -13.71
C HIS A 76 2.78 -3.38 -14.91
N PRO A 77 4.01 -3.91 -14.95
CA PRO A 77 4.92 -3.53 -16.00
C PRO A 77 4.38 -3.99 -17.36
N GLU A 78 3.47 -4.96 -17.42
CA GLU A 78 2.69 -5.36 -18.60
C GLU A 78 1.79 -4.27 -19.20
N LEU A 79 1.42 -3.25 -18.42
CA LEU A 79 0.67 -2.09 -18.91
C LEU A 79 1.59 -0.99 -19.44
N SER A 80 2.91 -1.13 -19.25
CA SER A 80 3.89 -0.18 -19.78
C SER A 80 3.99 -0.31 -21.31
N PRO A 81 3.95 0.80 -22.07
CA PRO A 81 4.23 0.80 -23.50
C PRO A 81 5.64 0.30 -23.87
N MET A 82 6.55 0.23 -22.89
CA MET A 82 7.92 -0.29 -23.05
C MET A 82 8.05 -1.76 -22.67
N TRP A 83 6.98 -2.40 -22.17
CA TRP A 83 7.02 -3.82 -21.86
C TRP A 83 7.29 -4.61 -23.13
N PRO A 84 8.19 -5.61 -23.11
CA PRO A 84 8.39 -6.46 -24.26
C PRO A 84 7.06 -7.13 -24.62
N GLY A 85 6.47 -6.71 -25.73
CA GLY A 85 5.28 -7.35 -26.26
C GLY A 85 5.58 -8.82 -26.51
N THR A 86 4.66 -9.71 -26.12
CA THR A 86 4.70 -11.10 -26.57
C THR A 86 4.59 -11.07 -28.08
N ALA A 87 5.74 -11.16 -28.77
CA ALA A 87 5.79 -11.30 -30.22
C ALA A 87 4.94 -12.52 -30.57
N THR A 88 3.81 -12.26 -31.22
CA THR A 88 2.97 -13.30 -31.82
C THR A 88 3.58 -13.71 -33.15
#